data_AF-A0A6J7ZGF4-F1
#
_entry.id   AF-A0A6J7ZGF4-F1
#
_cell.length_a   1.000
_cell.length_b   1.000
_cell.length_c   1.000
_cell.angle_alpha   90.00
_cell.angle_beta   90.00
_cell.angle_gamma   90.00
#
_symmetry.space_group_name_H-M   'P 1'
#
loop_
_entity.id
_entity.type
_entity.pdbx_description
1 polymer ?
#
loop_
_entity_poly.entity_id
_entity_poly.type
_entity_poly.pdbx_seq_one_letter_code
_entity_poly.pdbx_strand_id
1 'polypeptide(L)'
;MVGVLMGGMVSLIAAVYPAMAENWVYIGKASTGEEIYVDADSISSAREGIRFTYSIGNETLQAAANCNNNTWYVLQYDTTYSPQSQATQDLLGYVCQAGS
;
A
#
# COMPACT_ATOMS: atom_id res chain seq x y z
N MET A 1 45.40 31.39 33.68
CA MET A 1 45.46 31.99 32.34
C MET A 1 45.58 30.85 31.34
N VAL A 2 44.64 30.83 30.37
CA VAL A 2 44.68 30.21 29.03
C VAL A 2 44.96 28.69 29.00
N GLY A 3 43.98 27.83 28.78
CA GLY A 3 43.35 27.54 27.47
C GLY A 3 43.82 26.13 27.07
N VAL A 4 43.07 25.20 26.46
CA VAL A 4 41.93 25.27 25.54
C VAL A 4 41.19 23.94 25.69
N LEU A 5 39.87 24.00 25.92
CA LEU A 5 38.99 22.84 25.80
C LEU A 5 38.84 22.52 24.30
N MET A 6 39.51 21.48 23.79
CA MET A 6 39.20 20.93 22.47
C MET A 6 37.95 20.06 22.57
N GLY A 7 36.80 20.72 22.64
CA GLY A 7 35.50 20.10 22.40
C GLY A 7 35.32 19.93 20.89
N GLY A 8 35.56 18.72 20.39
CA GLY A 8 35.18 18.36 19.03
C GLY A 8 33.65 18.23 18.95
N MET A 9 32.97 19.25 18.41
CA MET A 9 31.57 19.12 18.03
C MET A 9 31.49 18.14 16.85
N VAL A 10 31.06 16.91 17.11
CA VAL A 10 30.60 16.01 16.05
C VAL A 10 29.26 16.55 15.57
N SER A 11 29.28 17.31 14.47
CA SER A 11 28.07 17.73 13.77
C SER A 11 27.36 16.49 13.22
N LEU A 12 26.34 16.02 13.93
CA LEU A 12 25.36 15.05 13.42
C LEU A 12 24.49 15.76 12.38
N ILE A 13 24.90 15.70 11.12
CA ILE A 13 24.00 16.03 10.00
C ILE A 13 23.05 14.85 9.87
N ALA A 14 21.93 14.89 10.57
CA ALA A 14 20.83 13.97 10.31
C ALA A 14 20.24 14.32 8.94
N ALA A 15 20.40 13.44 7.96
CA ALA A 15 19.66 13.52 6.71
C ALA A 15 18.17 13.36 7.06
N VAL A 16 17.45 14.48 7.08
CA VAL A 16 15.99 14.48 7.26
C VAL A 16 15.41 14.03 5.92
N TYR A 17 15.26 12.72 5.74
CA TYR A 17 14.46 12.21 4.63
C TYR A 17 13.01 12.64 4.90
N PRO A 18 12.29 13.22 3.92
CA PRO A 18 10.86 13.38 4.08
C PRO A 18 10.28 11.99 4.32
N ALA A 19 9.61 11.80 5.46
CA ALA A 19 8.80 10.62 5.66
C ALA A 19 7.68 10.70 4.62
N MET A 20 7.78 9.88 3.57
CA MET A 20 6.66 9.63 2.66
C MET A 20 5.58 9.02 3.57
N ALA A 21 4.55 9.78 3.92
CA ALA A 21 3.47 9.27 4.75
C ALA A 21 2.75 8.21 3.91
N GLU A 22 2.84 6.94 4.32
CA GLU A 22 2.15 5.87 3.61
C GLU A 22 0.62 6.10 3.70
N ASN A 23 -0.03 6.19 2.54
CA ASN A 23 -1.44 6.55 2.43
C ASN A 23 -2.33 5.29 2.45
N TRP A 24 -2.26 4.54 3.55
CA TRP A 24 -3.06 3.31 3.72
C TRP A 24 -4.50 3.63 4.10
N VAL A 25 -5.43 3.17 3.26
CA VAL A 25 -6.87 3.31 3.45
C VAL A 25 -7.45 1.99 3.93
N TYR A 26 -8.10 2.02 5.10
CA TYR A 26 -8.85 0.87 5.60
C TYR A 26 -10.09 0.62 4.75
N ILE A 27 -10.24 -0.62 4.27
CA ILE A 27 -11.35 -1.04 3.43
C ILE A 27 -12.40 -1.79 4.25
N GLY A 28 -11.97 -2.73 5.09
CA GLY A 28 -12.89 -3.59 5.81
C GLY A 28 -12.24 -4.87 6.30
N LYS A 29 -13.09 -5.81 6.74
CA LYS A 29 -12.68 -7.13 7.25
C LYS A 29 -13.11 -8.22 6.28
N ALA A 30 -12.15 -9.02 5.81
CA ALA A 30 -12.37 -10.16 4.93
C ALA A 30 -13.21 -11.26 5.60
N SER A 31 -13.74 -12.20 4.81
CA SER A 31 -14.44 -13.39 5.34
C SER A 31 -13.58 -14.26 6.25
N THR A 32 -12.24 -14.19 6.12
CA THR A 32 -11.28 -14.86 7.03
C THR A 32 -11.17 -14.19 8.39
N GLY A 33 -11.69 -12.97 8.52
CA GLY A 33 -11.53 -12.14 9.72
C GLY A 33 -10.28 -11.25 9.67
N GLU A 34 -9.57 -11.18 8.55
CA GLU A 34 -8.40 -10.32 8.39
C GLU A 34 -8.80 -8.92 7.92
N GLU A 35 -8.11 -7.90 8.41
CA GLU A 35 -8.32 -6.52 7.96
C GLU A 35 -7.65 -6.30 6.61
N ILE A 36 -8.31 -5.54 5.75
CA ILE A 36 -7.85 -5.16 4.42
C ILE A 36 -7.55 -3.67 4.41
N TYR A 37 -6.34 -3.32 3.97
CA TYR A 37 -5.95 -1.95 3.69
C TYR A 37 -5.43 -1.83 2.25
N VAL A 38 -5.57 -0.65 1.65
CA VAL A 38 -5.02 -0.35 0.32
C VAL A 38 -4.07 0.82 0.44
N ASP A 39 -2.88 0.71 -0.16
CA ASP A 39 -2.01 1.86 -0.35
C ASP A 39 -2.55 2.70 -1.51
N ALA A 40 -3.20 3.80 -1.19
CA ALA A 40 -3.87 4.65 -2.17
C ALA A 40 -2.88 5.31 -3.15
N ASP A 41 -1.63 5.53 -2.73
CA ASP A 41 -0.61 6.14 -3.58
C ASP A 41 -0.03 5.14 -4.60
N SER A 42 -0.24 3.84 -4.37
CA SER A 42 0.16 2.78 -5.30
C SER A 42 -0.81 2.57 -6.47
N ILE A 43 -2.00 3.19 -6.42
CA ILE A 43 -3.05 3.01 -7.41
C ILE A 43 -2.65 3.68 -8.72
N SER A 44 -2.56 2.90 -9.80
CA SER A 44 -2.15 3.42 -11.10
C SER A 44 -2.72 2.59 -12.26
N SER A 45 -3.10 3.26 -13.34
CA SER A 45 -3.55 2.56 -14.55
C SER A 45 -2.37 1.87 -15.26
N ALA A 46 -2.58 0.62 -15.68
CA ALA A 46 -1.60 -0.19 -16.38
C ALA A 46 -2.25 -0.96 -17.55
N ARG A 47 -1.46 -1.69 -18.33
CA ARG A 47 -1.97 -2.43 -19.50
C ARG A 47 -2.91 -3.57 -19.10
N GLU A 48 -2.66 -4.17 -17.93
CA GLU A 48 -3.40 -5.31 -17.37
C GLU A 48 -4.63 -4.92 -16.54
N GLY A 49 -4.88 -3.62 -16.34
CA GLY A 49 -5.92 -3.11 -15.44
C GLY A 49 -5.40 -2.00 -14.53
N ILE A 50 -6.00 -1.83 -13.36
CA ILE A 50 -5.52 -0.87 -12.35
C ILE A 50 -4.58 -1.59 -11.39
N ARG A 51 -3.29 -1.21 -11.38
CA ARG A 51 -2.32 -1.69 -10.41
C ARG A 51 -2.55 -1.05 -9.05
N PHE A 52 -2.36 -1.82 -8.00
CA PHE A 52 -2.45 -1.36 -6.62
C PHE A 52 -1.71 -2.33 -5.68
N THR A 53 -1.39 -1.84 -4.50
CA THR A 53 -0.85 -2.62 -3.38
C THR A 53 -1.90 -2.64 -2.27
N TYR A 54 -2.14 -3.81 -1.70
CA TYR A 54 -3.05 -3.97 -0.56
C TYR A 54 -2.42 -4.86 0.50
N SER A 55 -2.84 -4.69 1.75
CA SER A 55 -2.51 -5.60 2.83
C SER A 55 -3.72 -6.40 3.26
N ILE A 56 -3.51 -7.66 3.61
CA ILE A 56 -4.49 -8.52 4.24
C ILE A 56 -3.79 -9.38 5.29
N GLY A 57 -4.26 -9.33 6.54
CA GLY A 57 -3.58 -10.00 7.64
C GLY A 57 -2.17 -9.44 7.83
N ASN A 58 -1.15 -10.30 7.67
CA ASN A 58 0.26 -9.93 7.77
C ASN A 58 0.97 -9.84 6.41
N GLU A 59 0.22 -9.90 5.30
CA GLU A 59 0.77 -9.90 3.95
C GLU A 59 0.49 -8.57 3.25
N THR A 60 1.46 -8.11 2.47
CA THR A 60 1.33 -6.98 1.55
C THR A 60 1.54 -7.48 0.13
N LEU A 61 0.54 -7.31 -0.72
CA LEU A 61 0.44 -7.93 -2.03
C LEU A 61 0.26 -6.87 -3.11
N GLN A 62 0.83 -7.15 -4.29
CA GLN A 62 0.65 -6.32 -5.47
C GLN A 62 -0.36 -7.00 -6.36
N ALA A 63 -1.31 -6.22 -6.86
CA ALA A 63 -2.38 -6.74 -7.67
C ALA A 63 -2.73 -5.81 -8.84
N ALA A 64 -3.40 -6.38 -9.83
CA ALA A 64 -4.04 -5.65 -10.91
C ALA A 64 -5.54 -5.95 -10.91
N ALA A 65 -6.36 -4.91 -10.72
CA ALA A 65 -7.81 -5.00 -10.75
C ALA A 65 -8.31 -4.98 -12.21
N ASN A 66 -9.16 -5.94 -12.54
CA ASN A 66 -9.97 -5.93 -13.73
C ASN A 66 -11.38 -5.48 -13.36
N CYS A 67 -11.61 -4.17 -13.48
CA CYS A 67 -12.86 -3.52 -13.10
C CYS A 67 -14.08 -3.95 -13.91
N ASN A 68 -13.88 -4.47 -15.13
CA ASN A 68 -14.98 -4.97 -15.96
C ASN A 68 -15.43 -6.37 -15.53
N ASN A 69 -14.49 -7.20 -15.06
CA ASN A 69 -14.76 -8.59 -14.72
C ASN A 69 -15.01 -8.81 -13.22
N ASN A 70 -14.93 -7.76 -12.40
CA ASN A 70 -15.03 -7.82 -10.94
C ASN A 70 -14.04 -8.83 -10.33
N THR A 71 -12.79 -8.80 -10.79
CA THR A 71 -11.71 -9.65 -10.31
C THR A 71 -10.41 -8.86 -10.13
N TRP A 72 -9.48 -9.39 -9.35
CA TRP A 72 -8.09 -8.90 -9.34
C TRP A 72 -7.12 -10.06 -9.45
N TYR A 73 -5.99 -9.80 -10.09
CA TYR A 73 -4.89 -10.73 -10.23
C TYR A 73 -3.77 -10.35 -9.25
N VAL A 74 -3.32 -11.28 -8.42
CA VAL A 74 -2.23 -11.08 -7.46
C VAL A 74 -0.92 -11.54 -8.10
N LEU A 75 0.03 -10.60 -8.25
CA LEU A 75 1.26 -10.80 -9.01
C LEU A 75 2.18 -11.84 -8.36
N GLN A 76 2.27 -11.84 -7.03
CA GLN A 76 3.14 -12.75 -6.28
C GLN A 76 2.72 -14.21 -6.40
N TYR A 77 1.44 -14.49 -6.65
CA TYR A 77 0.88 -15.84 -6.64
C TYR A 77 0.41 -16.31 -8.02
N ASP A 78 0.53 -15.47 -9.04
CA ASP A 78 0.01 -15.74 -10.39
C ASP A 78 -1.45 -16.23 -10.37
N THR A 79 -2.27 -15.64 -9.50
CA THR A 79 -3.63 -16.13 -9.20
C THR A 79 -4.65 -14.99 -9.29
N THR A 80 -5.79 -15.30 -9.92
CA THR A 80 -6.94 -14.38 -10.00
C THR A 80 -7.97 -14.71 -8.93
N TYR A 81 -8.45 -13.68 -8.23
CA TYR A 81 -9.48 -13.78 -7.21
C TYR A 81 -10.72 -12.98 -7.61
N SER A 82 -11.86 -13.38 -7.04
CA SER A 82 -13.13 -12.66 -7.09
C SER A 82 -13.61 -12.36 -5.67
N PRO A 83 -14.38 -11.28 -5.44
CA PRO A 83 -14.88 -10.94 -4.12
C PRO A 83 -15.65 -12.08 -3.46
N GLN A 84 -15.30 -12.39 -2.21
CA GLN A 84 -15.98 -13.41 -1.38
C GLN A 84 -16.66 -12.79 -0.14
N SER A 85 -16.55 -11.48 0.01
CA SER A 85 -17.04 -10.68 1.14
C SER A 85 -17.35 -9.26 0.67
N GLN A 86 -18.13 -8.53 1.47
CA GLN A 86 -18.35 -7.09 1.23
C GLN A 86 -17.02 -6.33 1.22
N ALA A 87 -16.09 -6.63 2.13
CA ALA A 87 -14.79 -5.95 2.18
C ALA A 87 -13.96 -6.15 0.90
N THR A 88 -13.95 -7.35 0.33
CA THR A 88 -13.28 -7.61 -0.97
C THR A 88 -14.02 -6.99 -2.16
N GLN A 89 -15.33 -6.78 -2.04
CA GLN A 89 -16.11 -6.06 -3.04
C GLN A 89 -15.80 -4.55 -2.98
N ASP A 90 -15.70 -4.01 -1.78
CA ASP A 90 -15.34 -2.62 -1.50
C ASP A 90 -13.88 -2.34 -1.90
N LEU A 91 -12.97 -3.31 -1.72
CA LEU A 91 -11.59 -3.26 -2.21
C LEU A 91 -11.55 -2.96 -3.71
N LEU A 92 -12.25 -3.78 -4.51
CA LEU A 92 -12.29 -3.57 -5.97
C LEU A 92 -13.00 -2.27 -6.32
N GLY A 93 -14.11 -1.94 -5.65
CA GLY A 93 -14.84 -0.70 -5.88
C GLY A 93 -13.97 0.53 -5.66
N TYR A 94 -13.24 0.56 -4.54
CA TYR A 94 -12.32 1.63 -4.20
C TYR A 94 -11.20 1.78 -5.23
N VAL A 95 -10.50 0.70 -5.56
CA VAL A 95 -9.39 0.72 -6.53
C VAL A 95 -9.87 1.14 -7.92
N CYS A 96 -10.99 0.59 -8.38
CA CYS A 96 -11.54 0.90 -9.70
C CYS A 96 -12.04 2.34 -9.81
N GLN A 97 -12.57 2.92 -8.72
CA GLN A 97 -12.97 4.32 -8.69
C GLN A 97 -11.77 5.27 -8.59
N ALA A 98 -10.73 4.89 -7.84
CA ALA A 98 -9.54 5.72 -7.68
C ALA A 98 -8.64 5.71 -8.92
N GLY A 99 -8.61 4.60 -9.68
CA GLY A 99 -7.79 4.44 -10.87
C GLY A 99 -8.45 4.78 -12.21
N SER A 100 -9.73 5.18 -12.20
CA SER A 100 -10.52 5.57 -13.39
C SER A 100 -10.30 7.00 -13.84
#